data_AF-A0A8T3VA66-F1
#
_entry.id   AF-A0A8T3VA66-F1
#
_cell.length_a   1.000
_cell.length_b   1.000
_cell.length_c   1.000
_cell.angle_alpha   90.00
_cell.angle_beta   90.00
_cell.angle_gamma   90.00
#
_symmetry.space_group_name_H-M   'P 1'
#
loop_
_entity.id
_entity.type
_entity.pdbx_description
1 polymer ?
#
loop_
_entity_poly.entity_id
_entity_poly.type
_entity_poly.pdbx_seq_one_letter_code
_entity_poly.pdbx_strand_id
1 'polypeptide(L)' 'MKEVPYYILDDDGNSHSISSKEAYIDDGDLRELLIDFLGDSVSEEEIQKILDAASDKNLSEEDFDRLLDNFISNNKK' A
#
# COMPACT_ATOMS: atom_id res chain seq x y z
N MET A 1 2.63 20.69 -6.26
CA MET A 1 2.66 19.26 -6.59
C MET A 1 1.20 18.84 -6.73
N LYS A 2 0.81 18.20 -7.84
CA LYS A 2 -0.59 17.85 -8.11
C LYS A 2 -0.85 16.46 -7.54
N GLU A 3 -1.76 16.37 -6.57
CA GLU A 3 -2.27 15.11 -6.02
C GLU A 3 -2.93 14.32 -7.15
N VAL A 4 -2.47 13.08 -7.36
CA VAL A 4 -3.05 12.18 -8.35
C VAL A 4 -4.33 11.60 -7.74
N PRO A 5 -5.53 11.89 -8.28
CA PRO A 5 -6.74 11.30 -7.74
C PRO A 5 -6.78 9.82 -8.16
N TYR A 6 -6.78 8.91 -7.19
CA TYR A 6 -7.02 7.50 -7.44
C TYR A 6 -8.48 7.32 -7.87
N TYR A 7 -8.69 6.83 -9.10
CA TYR A 7 -10.00 6.45 -9.61
C TYR A 7 -10.09 4.93 -9.64
N ILE A 8 -11.07 4.37 -8.92
CA ILE A 8 -11.47 2.97 -9.08
C ILE A 8 -12.65 2.96 -10.06
N LEU A 9 -12.45 2.34 -11.21
CA LEU A 9 -13.48 2.09 -12.21
C LEU A 9 -14.14 0.76 -11.88
N ASP A 10 -15.47 0.72 -11.80
CA ASP A 10 -16.20 -0.56 -11.81
C ASP A 10 -16.21 -1.19 -13.23
N ASP A 11 -16.66 -2.43 -13.34
CA ASP A 11 -16.74 -3.23 -14.58
C ASP A 11 -17.56 -2.53 -15.70
N ASP A 12 -18.39 -1.55 -15.35
CA ASP A 12 -19.20 -0.73 -16.27
C ASP A 12 -18.56 0.64 -16.57
N GLY A 13 -17.35 0.91 -16.04
CA GLY A 13 -16.58 2.14 -16.29
C GLY A 13 -17.12 3.39 -15.60
N ASN A 14 -17.99 3.25 -14.59
CA ASN A 14 -18.55 4.40 -13.87
C ASN A 14 -17.68 4.83 -12.68
N SER A 15 -17.46 6.14 -12.56
CA SER A 15 -16.75 6.73 -11.42
C SER A 15 -17.74 7.05 -10.30
N HIS A 16 -17.96 6.12 -9.37
CA HIS A 16 -18.69 6.44 -8.15
C HIS A 16 -17.74 7.06 -7.12
N SER A 17 -18.03 8.28 -6.66
CA SER A 17 -17.44 8.82 -5.43
C SER A 17 -17.99 8.02 -4.25
N ILE A 18 -17.20 7.10 -3.73
CA ILE A 18 -17.64 6.18 -2.67
C ILE A 18 -17.33 6.78 -1.32
N SER A 19 -18.36 7.32 -0.68
CA SER A 19 -18.36 7.54 0.77
C SER A 19 -18.08 6.20 1.45
N SER A 20 -16.95 6.08 2.16
CA SER A 20 -16.64 4.96 3.06
C SER A 20 -16.50 3.57 2.39
N LYS A 21 -15.77 3.46 1.28
CA LYS A 21 -15.14 2.18 0.91
C LYS A 21 -13.65 2.32 1.19
N GLU A 22 -13.16 1.55 2.14
CA GLU A 22 -11.73 1.33 2.35
C GLU A 22 -11.12 0.96 0.99
N ALA A 23 -10.08 1.68 0.58
CA ALA A 23 -9.40 1.41 -0.68
C ALA A 23 -8.75 0.03 -0.57
N TYR A 24 -9.33 -0.96 -1.24
CA TYR A 24 -8.74 -2.28 -1.33
C TYR A 24 -7.61 -2.22 -2.35
N ILE A 25 -6.39 -2.43 -1.89
CA ILE A 25 -5.19 -2.56 -2.71
C ILE A 25 -4.80 -4.03 -2.68
N ASP A 26 -4.60 -4.63 -3.85
CA ASP A 26 -4.07 -5.98 -3.97
C ASP A 26 -2.56 -6.01 -3.70
N ASP A 27 -2.02 -7.17 -3.29
CA ASP A 27 -0.59 -7.32 -2.94
C ASP A 27 0.36 -6.88 -4.06
N GLY A 28 -0.06 -7.07 -5.32
CA GLY A 28 0.69 -6.63 -6.50
C GLY A 28 0.81 -5.11 -6.59
N ASP A 29 -0.29 -4.39 -6.38
CA ASP A 29 -0.33 -2.93 -6.41
C ASP A 29 0.43 -2.34 -5.23
N LEU A 30 0.30 -2.96 -4.05
CA LEU A 30 1.07 -2.56 -2.86
C LEU A 30 2.57 -2.74 -3.09
N ARG A 31 2.98 -3.85 -3.71
CA ARG A 31 4.38 -4.09 -4.09
C ARG A 31 4.91 -3.02 -5.02
N GLU A 32 4.19 -2.71 -6.10
CA GLU A 32 4.62 -1.68 -7.06
C GLU A 32 4.74 -0.31 -6.38
N LEU A 33 3.81 0.03 -5.49
CA LEU A 33 3.82 1.29 -4.75
C LEU A 33 5.01 1.40 -3.79
N LEU A 34 5.36 0.31 -3.10
CA LEU A 34 6.54 0.26 -2.22
C LEU A 34 7.84 0.40 -3.01
N ILE A 35 7.93 -0.25 -4.18
CA ILE A 35 9.09 -0.15 -5.08
C ILE A 35 9.20 1.26 -5.67
N ASP A 36 8.10 1.87 -6.13
CA ASP A 36 8.11 3.22 -6.68
C ASP A 36 8.51 4.26 -5.62
N PHE A 37 8.03 4.08 -4.38
CA PHE A 37 8.29 5.02 -3.30
C PHE A 37 9.71 4.92 -2.71
N LEU A 38 10.25 3.71 -2.57
CA LEU A 38 11.56 3.47 -1.92
C LEU A 38 12.69 3.18 -2.91
N GLY A 39 12.38 2.80 -4.15
CA GLY A 39 13.34 2.44 -5.19
C GLY A 39 14.17 1.19 -4.87
N ASP A 40 15.36 1.09 -5.47
CA ASP A 40 16.35 0.02 -5.26
C ASP A 40 16.87 -0.08 -3.80
N SER A 41 16.50 0.84 -2.92
CA SER A 41 16.93 0.85 -1.51
C SER A 41 16.27 -0.23 -0.68
N VAL A 42 15.19 -0.84 -1.17
CA VAL A 42 14.41 -1.84 -0.43
C VAL A 42 14.58 -3.24 -1.06
N SER A 43 14.95 -4.21 -0.22
CA SER A 43 15.07 -5.59 -0.64
C SER A 43 13.70 -6.24 -0.86
N GLU A 44 13.62 -7.20 -1.80
CA GLU A 44 12.40 -8.00 -2.02
C GLU A 44 11.94 -8.70 -0.73
N GLU A 45 12.88 -9.15 0.10
CA GLU A 45 12.59 -9.74 1.43
C GLU A 45 11.86 -8.77 2.37
N GLU A 46 12.19 -7.48 2.31
CA GLU A 46 11.57 -6.47 3.15
C GLU A 46 10.18 -6.12 2.62
N ILE A 47 10.01 -6.04 1.29
CA ILE A 47 8.69 -5.85 0.68
C ILE A 47 7.76 -7.02 1.03
N GLN A 48 8.24 -8.25 0.93
CA GLN A 48 7.44 -9.44 1.21
C GLN A 48 6.91 -9.43 2.65
N LYS A 49 7.69 -8.95 3.63
CA LYS A 49 7.21 -8.78 5.02
C LYS A 49 6.02 -7.82 5.13
N ILE A 50 6.00 -6.75 4.33
CA ILE A 50 4.88 -5.80 4.30
C ILE A 50 3.65 -6.46 3.68
N LEU A 51 3.82 -7.20 2.60
CA LEU A 51 2.72 -7.92 1.94
C LEU A 51 2.12 -9.00 2.87
N ASP A 52 2.97 -9.78 3.54
CA ASP A 52 2.52 -10.79 4.51
C ASP A 52 1.77 -10.15 5.68
N ALA A 53 2.24 -8.99 6.16
CA ALA A 53 1.57 -8.23 7.20
C ALA A 53 0.21 -7.64 6.73
N ALA A 54 0.13 -7.18 5.48
CA ALA A 54 -1.11 -6.66 4.89
C ALA A 54 -2.16 -7.77 4.72
N SER A 55 -1.74 -9.00 4.44
CA SER A 55 -2.61 -10.17 4.35
C SER A 55 -2.94 -10.81 5.71
N ASP A 56 -2.32 -10.37 6.82
CA ASP A 56 -2.54 -10.93 8.14
C ASP A 56 -3.84 -10.40 8.76
N LYS A 57 -4.85 -11.27 8.85
CA LYS A 57 -6.17 -10.97 9.43
C LYS A 57 -6.16 -10.74 10.94
N ASN A 58 -5.04 -11.02 11.62
CA ASN A 58 -4.87 -10.78 13.05
C ASN A 58 -4.12 -9.48 13.34
N LEU A 59 -3.56 -8.84 12.31
CA LEU A 59 -2.87 -7.57 12.44
C LEU A 59 -3.91 -6.44 12.44
N SER A 60 -3.84 -5.57 13.44
CA SER A 60 -4.66 -4.37 13.46
C SER A 60 -4.08 -3.32 12.53
N GLU A 61 -4.92 -2.42 12.00
CA GLU A 61 -4.50 -1.30 11.17
C GLU A 61 -3.39 -0.48 11.85
N GLU A 62 -3.52 -0.19 13.15
CA GLU A 62 -2.50 0.53 13.92
C GLU A 62 -1.14 -0.18 13.98
N ASP A 63 -1.15 -1.52 14.00
CA ASP A 63 0.08 -2.32 14.02
C ASP A 63 0.71 -2.37 12.63
N PHE A 64 -0.13 -2.45 11.59
CA PHE A 64 0.31 -2.34 10.20
C PHE A 64 0.95 -0.99 9.90
N ASP A 65 0.32 0.11 10.34
CA ASP A 65 0.86 1.47 10.20
C ASP A 65 2.22 1.62 10.88
N ARG A 66 2.37 1.10 12.10
CA ARG A 66 3.67 1.10 12.81
C ARG A 66 4.73 0.30 12.08
N LEU A 67 4.34 -0.79 11.43
CA LEU A 67 5.24 -1.63 10.67
C LEU A 67 5.70 -0.91 9.40
N LEU A 68 4.77 -0.28 8.67
CA LEU A 68 5.05 0.59 7.54
C LEU A 68 5.96 1.76 7.90
N ASP A 69 5.69 2.47 9.00
CA ASP A 69 6.50 3.60 9.45
C ASP A 69 7.94 3.18 9.77
N ASN A 70 8.12 2.05 10.46
CA ASN A 70 9.45 1.51 10.73
C ASN A 70 10.17 1.10 9.45
N PHE A 71 9.44 0.45 8.53
CA PHE A 71 9.97 0.02 7.25
C PHE A 71 10.42 1.21 6.39
N ILE A 72 9.60 2.26 6.27
CA ILE A 72 9.96 3.49 5.56
C ILE A 72 11.14 4.17 6.25
N SER A 73 11.12 4.29 7.58
CA SER A 73 12.21 4.93 8.34
C SER A 73 13.56 4.22 8.19
N ASN A 74 13.55 2.89 8.05
CA ASN A 74 14.77 2.10 7.86
C ASN A 74 15.34 2.19 6.44
N ASN A 75 14.47 2.34 5.43
CA ASN A 75 14.85 2.32 4.01
C ASN A 75 15.02 3.71 3.38
N LYS A 76 14.47 4.76 3.99
CA LYS A 76 14.61 6.16 3.54
C LYS A 76 15.93 6.74 4.06
N LYS A 77 17.04 6.39 3.41
CA LYS A 77 18.37 6.95 3.65
C LYS A 77 18.86 7.83 2.50
#